data_AF-I1XKL3-F1
#
_entry.id   AF-I1XKL3-F1
#
_cell.length_a   1.000
_cell.length_b   1.000
_cell.length_c   1.000
_cell.angle_alpha   90.00
_cell.angle_beta   90.00
_cell.angle_gamma   90.00
#
_symmetry.space_group_name_H-M   'P 1'
#
loop_
_entity.id
_entity.type
_entity.pdbx_description
1 polymer ?
#
loop_
_entity_poly.entity_id
_entity_poly.type
_entity_poly.pdbx_seq_one_letter_code
_entity_poly.pdbx_strand_id
1 'polypeptide(L)'
;MAIQFLPIIKAVAPYVAQVAAYAIPAFTAKPETIKADPVLVKQIEELQEAATQNAQSIHVLAEKMQQAINGFETAAEEARKQVTTYRNLLFVSLGLSSVTGLICIYLLLK
;
A
#
# COMPACT_ATOMS: atom_id res chain seq x y z
N MET A 1 -6.40 15.54 -15.26
CA MET A 1 -6.80 14.49 -14.28
C MET A 1 -7.47 15.03 -13.01
N ALA A 2 -7.43 16.34 -12.68
CA ALA A 2 -8.09 16.90 -11.48
C ALA A 2 -9.63 16.87 -11.49
N ILE A 3 -10.25 16.69 -12.67
CA ILE A 3 -11.71 16.76 -12.86
C ILE A 3 -12.44 15.52 -12.30
N GLN A 4 -11.74 14.40 -12.08
CA GLN A 4 -12.36 13.15 -11.61
C GLN A 4 -12.64 13.14 -10.09
N PHE A 5 -12.06 14.06 -9.31
CA PHE A 5 -12.27 14.15 -7.86
C PHE A 5 -13.37 15.15 -7.47
N LEU A 6 -13.78 16.04 -8.37
CA LEU A 6 -14.88 16.99 -8.17
C LEU A 6 -16.20 16.33 -7.70
N PRO A 7 -16.69 15.23 -8.28
CA PRO A 7 -17.93 14.60 -7.82
C PRO A 7 -17.80 14.02 -6.40
N ILE A 8 -16.63 13.50 -6.05
CA ILE A 8 -16.35 12.92 -4.72
C ILE A 8 -16.31 14.03 -3.67
N ILE A 9 -15.58 15.12 -3.93
CA ILE A 9 -15.52 16.28 -3.02
C ILE A 9 -16.92 16.87 -2.83
N LYS A 10 -17.72 16.97 -3.89
CA LYS A 10 -19.09 17.50 -3.81
C LYS A 10 -20.04 16.58 -3.01
N ALA A 11 -19.85 15.27 -3.07
CA ALA A 11 -20.62 14.30 -2.31
C ALA A 11 -20.25 14.28 -0.82
N VAL A 12 -18.97 14.53 -0.49
CA VAL A 12 -18.47 14.47 0.89
C VAL A 12 -18.51 15.84 1.61
N ALA A 13 -18.48 16.95 0.85
CA ALA A 13 -18.59 18.31 1.37
C ALA A 13 -19.71 18.55 2.40
N PRO A 14 -20.97 18.12 2.19
CA PRO A 14 -22.03 18.34 3.19
C PRO A 14 -21.81 17.55 4.49
N TYR A 15 -21.06 16.44 4.45
CA TYR A 15 -20.71 15.67 5.65
C TYR A 15 -19.53 16.29 6.39
N VAL A 16 -18.54 16.84 5.68
CA VAL A 16 -17.45 17.61 6.31
C VAL A 16 -18.00 18.85 7.02
N ALA A 17 -18.97 19.53 6.41
CA ALA A 17 -19.63 20.67 7.04
C ALA A 17 -20.40 20.28 8.32
N GLN A 18 -21.09 19.14 8.32
CA GLN A 18 -21.79 18.63 9.51
C GLN A 18 -20.82 18.21 10.62
N VAL A 19 -19.72 17.53 10.26
CA VAL A 19 -18.67 17.17 11.21
C VAL A 19 -18.01 18.41 11.78
N ALA A 20 -17.72 19.42 10.96
CA ALA A 20 -17.18 20.70 11.42
C ALA A 20 -18.18 21.45 12.32
N ALA A 21 -19.46 21.50 11.95
CA ALA A 21 -20.50 22.16 12.76
C ALA A 21 -20.70 21.51 14.13
N TYR A 22 -20.47 20.20 14.25
CA TYR A 22 -20.55 19.49 15.52
C TYR A 22 -19.23 19.52 16.31
N ALA A 23 -18.09 19.41 15.62
CA ALA A 23 -16.79 19.34 16.25
C ALA A 23 -16.26 20.72 16.68
N ILE A 24 -16.49 21.78 15.90
CA ILE A 24 -16.00 23.13 16.22
C ILE A 24 -16.51 23.59 17.59
N PRO A 25 -17.82 23.55 17.92
CA PRO A 25 -18.30 23.93 19.24
C PRO A 25 -17.68 23.11 20.38
N ALA A 26 -17.41 21.82 20.15
CA ALA A 26 -16.77 20.97 21.15
C ALA A 26 -15.31 21.36 21.43
N PHE A 27 -14.62 21.98 20.47
CA PHE A 27 -13.24 22.47 20.62
C PHE A 27 -13.15 23.98 20.95
N THR A 28 -14.18 24.77 20.62
CA THR A 28 -14.22 26.23 20.84
C THR A 28 -15.10 26.66 22.01
N ALA A 29 -15.87 25.76 22.62
CA ALA A 29 -16.59 26.05 23.84
C ALA A 29 -15.58 26.42 24.93
N LYS A 30 -15.71 27.64 25.46
CA LYS A 30 -14.95 28.09 26.62
C LYS A 30 -15.23 27.09 27.74
N PRO A 31 -14.19 26.45 28.33
CA PRO A 31 -14.43 25.52 29.43
C PRO A 31 -15.16 26.29 30.52
N GLU A 32 -16.40 25.87 30.84
CA GLU A 32 -17.01 26.29 32.10
C GLU A 32 -15.99 25.97 33.19
N THR A 33 -15.78 26.90 34.11
CA THR A 33 -14.78 26.83 35.17
C THR A 33 -15.15 25.77 36.21
N ILE A 34 -15.42 24.54 35.78
CA ILE A 34 -15.09 23.36 36.53
C ILE A 34 -13.57 23.46 36.65
N LYS A 35 -13.07 23.61 37.87
CA LYS A 35 -11.64 23.44 38.14
C LYS A 35 -11.31 22.03 37.66
N ALA A 36 -10.90 21.90 36.40
CA ALA A 36 -10.49 20.65 35.83
C ALA A 36 -9.36 20.17 36.74
N ASP A 37 -9.57 19.03 37.37
CA ASP A 37 -8.58 18.46 38.26
C ASP A 37 -7.25 18.45 37.48
N PRO A 38 -6.18 19.08 37.99
CA PRO A 38 -4.89 19.16 37.29
C PRO A 38 -4.38 17.78 36.86
N VAL A 39 -4.79 16.72 37.56
CA VAL A 39 -4.50 15.33 37.21
C VAL A 39 -5.24 14.88 35.94
N LEU A 40 -6.46 15.37 35.70
CA LEU A 40 -7.25 15.07 34.50
C LEU A 40 -6.71 15.81 33.27
N VAL A 41 -6.32 17.08 33.45
CA VAL A 41 -5.68 17.88 32.38
C VAL A 41 -4.37 17.23 31.93
N LYS A 42 -3.55 16.80 32.89
CA LYS A 42 -2.28 16.12 32.61
C LYS A 42 -2.47 14.78 31.89
N GLN A 43 -3.47 13.98 32.28
CA GLN A 43 -3.79 12.73 31.58
C GLN A 43 -4.27 12.95 30.15
N ILE A 44 -5.03 14.02 29.89
CA ILE A 44 -5.45 14.37 28.52
C ILE A 44 -4.24 14.75 27.67
N GLU A 45 -3.29 15.52 28.24
CA GLU A 45 -2.05 15.89 27.56
C GLU A 45 -1.19 14.66 27.23
N GLU A 46 -1.01 13.75 28.19
CA GLU A 46 -0.29 12.47 27.99
C GLU A 46 -0.96 11.59 26.93
N LEU A 47 -2.30 11.51 26.92
CA LEU A 47 -3.05 10.77 25.90
C LEU A 47 -2.93 11.41 24.51
N GLN A 48 -2.92 12.73 24.42
CA GLN A 48 -2.75 13.46 23.15
C GLN A 48 -1.34 13.28 22.59
N GLU A 49 -0.32 13.32 23.45
CA GLU A 49 1.07 13.06 23.06
C GLU A 49 1.24 11.62 22.57
N ALA A 50 0.73 10.64 23.32
CA ALA A 50 0.75 9.23 22.92
C ALA A 50 -0.02 8.97 21.62
N ALA A 51 -1.19 9.59 21.44
CA ALA A 51 -1.98 9.47 20.21
C ALA A 51 -1.23 10.07 19.00
N THR A 52 -0.57 11.22 19.20
CA THR A 52 0.23 11.87 18.16
C THR A 52 1.44 11.01 17.77
N GLN A 53 2.15 10.48 18.76
CA GLN A 53 3.29 9.59 18.53
C GLN A 53 2.89 8.28 17.83
N ASN A 54 1.74 7.71 18.19
CA ASN A 54 1.19 6.52 17.55
C ASN A 54 0.78 6.81 16.10
N ALA A 55 0.14 7.95 15.82
CA ALA A 55 -0.22 8.34 14.47
C ALA A 55 1.02 8.52 13.57
N GLN A 56 2.08 9.14 14.09
CA GLN A 56 3.37 9.25 13.40
C GLN A 56 3.98 7.87 13.13
N SER A 57 3.95 6.98 14.13
CA SER A 57 4.49 5.62 14.00
C SER A 57 3.73 4.78 12.97
N ILE A 58 2.39 4.88 12.93
CA ILE A 58 1.55 4.24 11.92
C ILE A 58 1.85 4.80 10.53
N HIS A 59 2.07 6.11 10.41
CA HIS A 59 2.43 6.72 9.13
C HIS A 59 3.76 6.18 8.60
N VAL A 60 4.79 6.13 9.45
CA VAL A 60 6.10 5.55 9.09
C VAL A 60 5.96 4.08 8.72
N LEU A 61 5.18 3.31 9.49
CA LEU A 61 4.92 1.91 9.18
C LEU A 61 4.26 1.74 7.81
N ALA A 62 3.25 2.55 7.50
CA ALA A 62 2.58 2.54 6.21
C ALA A 62 3.54 2.89 5.05
N GLU A 63 4.41 3.88 5.24
CA GLU A 63 5.43 4.25 4.26
C GLU A 63 6.42 3.10 3.99
N LYS A 64 6.90 2.45 5.05
CA LYS A 64 7.79 1.28 4.93
C LYS A 64 7.10 0.08 4.30
N MET A 65 5.83 -0.13 4.61
CA MET A 65 5.04 -1.19 3.99
C MET A 65 4.84 -0.94 2.49
N GLN A 66 4.55 0.32 2.09
CA GLN A 66 4.46 0.70 0.69
C GLN A 66 5.79 0.48 -0.04
N GLN A 67 6.92 0.88 0.57
CA GLN A 67 8.25 0.65 0.00
C GLN A 67 8.53 -0.86 -0.18
N ALA A 68 8.19 -1.68 0.81
CA ALA A 68 8.36 -3.13 0.74
C ALA A 68 7.49 -3.76 -0.35
N ILE A 69 6.21 -3.38 -0.44
CA ILE A 69 5.29 -3.89 -1.47
C ILE A 69 5.82 -3.55 -2.87
N ASN A 70 6.25 -2.30 -3.11
CA ASN A 70 6.82 -1.90 -4.39
C ASN A 70 8.10 -2.71 -4.72
N GLY A 71 8.94 -2.98 -3.72
CA GLY A 71 10.11 -3.85 -3.85
C GLY A 71 9.73 -5.28 -4.23
N PHE A 72 8.71 -5.85 -3.59
CA PHE A 72 8.20 -7.19 -3.90
C PHE A 72 7.59 -7.26 -5.30
N GLU A 73 6.82 -6.26 -5.72
CA GLU A 73 6.25 -6.21 -7.07
C GLU A 73 7.35 -6.21 -8.14
N THR A 74 8.38 -5.38 -7.95
CA THR A 74 9.52 -5.30 -8.86
C THR A 74 10.26 -6.64 -8.94
N ALA A 75 10.58 -7.23 -7.79
CA ALA A 75 11.26 -8.53 -7.73
C ALA A 75 10.41 -9.66 -8.33
N ALA A 76 9.10 -9.63 -8.11
CA ALA A 76 8.18 -10.61 -8.70
C ALA A 76 8.08 -10.46 -10.22
N GLU A 77 8.07 -9.24 -10.76
CA GLU A 77 8.08 -9.01 -12.19
C GLU A 77 9.37 -9.53 -12.83
N GLU A 78 10.52 -9.27 -12.20
CA GLU A 78 11.81 -9.76 -12.67
C GLU A 78 11.88 -11.29 -12.63
N ALA A 79 11.43 -11.91 -11.54
CA ALA A 79 11.35 -13.37 -11.44
C ALA A 79 10.44 -13.97 -12.52
N ARG A 80 9.28 -13.36 -12.81
CA ARG A 80 8.38 -13.80 -13.89
C ARG A 80 9.04 -13.71 -15.26
N LYS A 81 9.79 -12.64 -15.54
CA LYS A 81 10.56 -12.50 -16.78
C LYS A 81 11.61 -13.60 -16.90
N GLN A 82 12.40 -13.84 -15.85
CA GLN A 82 13.41 -14.91 -15.84
C GLN A 82 12.79 -16.29 -16.07
N VAL A 83 11.71 -16.63 -15.36
CA VAL A 83 11.00 -17.91 -15.54
C VAL A 83 10.50 -18.07 -16.98
N THR A 84 9.95 -17.01 -17.58
CA THR A 84 9.47 -17.05 -18.96
C THR A 84 10.63 -17.28 -19.94
N THR A 85 11.75 -16.59 -19.74
CA THR A 85 12.97 -16.76 -20.54
C THR A 85 13.52 -18.18 -20.44
N TYR A 86 13.66 -18.72 -19.23
CA TYR A 86 14.13 -20.09 -19.03
C TYR A 86 13.19 -21.13 -19.60
N ARG A 87 11.88 -20.92 -19.49
CA ARG A 87 10.88 -21.80 -20.10
C ARG A 87 11.03 -21.82 -21.61
N ASN A 88 11.22 -20.66 -22.25
CA ASN A 88 11.43 -20.60 -23.69
C ASN A 88 12.73 -21.27 -24.11
N LEU A 89 13.83 -21.05 -23.38
CA LEU A 89 15.11 -21.72 -23.62
C LEU A 89 14.99 -23.25 -23.51
N LEU A 90 14.23 -23.75 -22.53
CA LEU A 90 13.97 -25.19 -22.38
C LEU A 90 13.20 -25.76 -23.58
N PHE A 91 12.17 -25.08 -24.07
CA PHE A 91 11.45 -25.54 -25.25
C PHE A 91 12.33 -25.54 -26.51
N VAL A 92 13.17 -24.51 -26.67
CA VAL A 92 14.12 -24.45 -27.80
C VAL A 92 15.14 -25.58 -27.72
N SER A 93 15.74 -25.83 -26.55
CA SER A 93 16.72 -26.90 -26.40
C SER A 93 16.09 -28.28 -26.58
N LEU A 94 14.91 -28.52 -26.01
CA LEU A 94 14.16 -29.77 -26.18
C LEU A 94 13.81 -30.02 -27.65
N GLY A 95 13.34 -28.98 -28.36
CA GLY A 95 13.04 -29.05 -29.78
C GLY A 95 14.29 -29.39 -30.60
N LEU A 96 15.40 -28.70 -30.34
CA LEU A 96 16.67 -28.95 -31.02
C LEU A 96 17.17 -30.38 -30.78
N SER A 97 17.19 -30.85 -29.53
CA SER A 97 17.59 -32.21 -29.19
C SER A 97 16.69 -33.27 -29.85
N SER A 98 15.38 -33.02 -29.90
CA SER A 98 14.43 -33.93 -30.55
C SER A 98 14.68 -34.03 -32.06
N VAL A 99 14.91 -32.89 -32.73
CA VAL A 99 15.25 -32.85 -34.17
C VAL A 99 16.55 -33.59 -34.44
N THR A 100 17.60 -33.34 -33.66
CA THR A 100 18.87 -34.07 -33.79
C THR A 100 18.67 -35.57 -33.58
N GLY A 101 17.91 -35.99 -32.57
CA GLY A 101 17.59 -37.39 -32.31
C GLY A 101 16.87 -38.07 -33.47
N LEU A 102 15.87 -37.40 -34.06
CA LEU A 102 15.16 -37.91 -35.24
C LEU A 102 16.07 -38.05 -36.45
N ILE A 103 16.96 -37.08 -36.69
CA ILE A 103 17.94 -37.15 -37.78
C ILE A 103 18.90 -38.33 -37.57
N CYS A 104 19.42 -38.54 -36.36
CA CYS A 104 20.27 -39.69 -36.05
C CYS A 104 19.56 -41.02 -36.29
N ILE A 105 18.30 -41.15 -35.87
CA ILE A 105 17.50 -42.36 -36.11
C ILE A 105 17.27 -42.59 -37.60
N TYR A 106 16.94 -41.53 -38.34
CA TYR A 106 16.73 -41.61 -39.79
C TYR A 106 18.00 -42.07 -40.53
N LEU A 107 19.17 -41.55 -40.15
CA LEU A 107 20.46 -41.96 -40.73
C LEU A 107 20.86 -43.39 -40.36
N LEU A 108 20.38 -43.95 -39.23
CA LEU A 108 20.65 -45.34 -38.85
C LEU A 108 19.73 -46.35 -39.54
N LEU A 109 18.50 -45.94 -39.89
CA LEU A 109 17.51 -46.80 -40.53
C LEU A 109 17.61 -46.85 -42.06
N LYS A 110 18.43 -45.99 -42.66
CA LYS A 110 18.63 -45.86 -44.10
C LYS A 110 20.04 -46.27 -44.49
#